data_AF-A0A4Q0SNE9-F1
#
_entry.id   AF-A0A4Q0SNE9-F1
#
_cell.length_a   1.000
_cell.length_b   1.000
_cell.length_c   1.000
_cell.angle_alpha   90.00
_cell.angle_beta   90.00
_cell.angle_gamma   90.00
#
_symmetry.space_group_name_H-M   'P 1'
#
loop_
_entity.id
_entity.type
_entity.pdbx_description
1 polymer ?
#
loop_
_entity_poly.entity_id
_entity_poly.type
_entity_poly.pdbx_seq_one_letter_code
_entity_poly.pdbx_strand_id
1 'polypeptide(L)'
;MEPVENRAVLLLASGHILKVAGVLLYPAGSLAEIATIRAQAAEKLGGVSTGIGFIGSPGWAIGAGAALGLLEGAMTSAARKDAVLLLQRAREMEQSVLAAGLLFRVGEINGIARPTPAGWTATVYVDDRVYLKPLDRRQRAQLLSKHRKTEADVIDHTIVLSKSVMFASNGDDFLTVDTDIGVMDVRWSSVVSYLAPTTSPPPLPPQT
;
A
#
# COMPACT_ATOMS: atom_id res chain seq x y z
N MET A 1 -13.00 21.63 -18.69
CA MET A 1 -12.70 20.50 -19.59
C MET A 1 -11.41 19.90 -19.05
N GLU A 2 -11.48 18.86 -18.21
CA GLU A 2 -10.25 18.23 -17.68
C GLU A 2 -9.50 17.56 -18.83
N PRO A 3 -8.16 17.65 -18.88
CA PRO A 3 -7.39 17.06 -19.95
C PRO A 3 -7.56 15.53 -19.92
N VAL A 4 -7.96 14.97 -21.05
CA VAL A 4 -8.20 13.53 -21.30
C VAL A 4 -6.91 12.69 -21.16
N GLU A 5 -5.75 13.33 -20.99
CA GLU A 5 -4.42 12.76 -21.21
C GLU A 5 -3.84 11.94 -20.05
N ASN A 6 -4.50 11.85 -18.89
CA ASN A 6 -3.93 11.19 -17.71
C ASN A 6 -4.78 10.02 -17.22
N ARG A 7 -5.07 9.06 -18.11
CA ARG A 7 -5.80 7.82 -17.80
C ARG A 7 -5.04 6.60 -18.27
N ALA A 8 -5.04 5.54 -17.46
CA ALA A 8 -4.62 4.23 -17.92
C ALA A 8 -5.77 3.56 -18.70
N VAL A 9 -5.47 2.61 -19.57
CA VAL A 9 -6.49 1.85 -20.30
C VAL A 9 -6.29 0.36 -20.06
N LEU A 10 -7.37 -0.31 -19.65
CA LEU A 10 -7.42 -1.76 -19.49
C LEU A 10 -8.27 -2.36 -20.61
N LEU A 11 -7.74 -3.37 -21.31
CA LEU A 11 -8.54 -4.25 -22.16
C LEU A 11 -8.79 -5.54 -21.38
N LEU A 12 -10.06 -5.89 -21.19
CA LEU A 12 -10.46 -7.11 -20.50
C LEU A 12 -10.63 -8.28 -21.47
N ALA A 13 -10.54 -9.52 -20.98
CA ALA A 13 -10.76 -10.74 -21.75
C ALA A 13 -12.17 -10.82 -22.38
N SER A 14 -13.14 -10.10 -21.81
CA SER A 14 -14.49 -9.96 -22.37
C SER A 14 -14.56 -9.02 -23.60
N GLY A 15 -13.47 -8.33 -23.94
CA GLY A 15 -13.41 -7.32 -24.99
C GLY A 15 -13.75 -5.89 -24.53
N HIS A 16 -14.15 -5.71 -23.26
CA HIS A 16 -14.45 -4.39 -22.71
C HIS A 16 -13.17 -3.57 -22.49
N ILE A 17 -13.27 -2.26 -22.76
CA ILE A 17 -12.19 -1.30 -22.55
C ILE A 17 -12.57 -0.39 -21.38
N LEU A 18 -11.72 -0.33 -20.36
CA LEU A 18 -11.91 0.56 -19.21
C LEU A 18 -10.87 1.67 -19.23
N LYS A 19 -11.33 2.92 -19.09
CA LYS A 19 -10.47 4.10 -18.91
C LYS A 19 -10.35 4.40 -17.43
N VAL A 20 -9.20 4.09 -16.86
CA VAL A 20 -8.93 4.20 -15.42
C VAL A 20 -8.34 5.57 -15.10
N ALA A 21 -9.06 6.35 -14.31
CA ALA A 21 -8.64 7.65 -13.81
C ALA A 21 -7.91 7.54 -12.46
N GLY A 22 -8.26 6.54 -11.65
CA GLY A 22 -7.64 6.33 -10.35
C GLY A 22 -7.70 4.88 -9.88
N VAL A 23 -6.92 4.60 -8.84
CA VAL A 23 -6.77 3.26 -8.25
C VAL A 23 -6.83 3.40 -6.73
N LEU A 24 -7.59 2.52 -6.08
CA LEU A 24 -7.63 2.45 -4.63
C LEU A 24 -6.36 1.77 -4.12
N LEU A 25 -5.61 2.47 -3.25
CA LEU A 25 -4.43 1.94 -2.57
C LEU A 25 -4.61 2.05 -1.05
N TYR A 26 -3.89 1.22 -0.30
CA TYR A 26 -4.05 1.06 1.14
C TYR A 26 -2.76 1.39 1.90
N PRO A 27 -2.84 1.80 3.17
CA PRO A 27 -1.66 2.12 3.97
C PRO A 27 -0.65 0.97 4.01
N ALA A 28 0.51 1.17 3.39
CA ALA A 28 1.52 0.12 3.20
C ALA A 28 2.10 -0.39 4.52
N GLY A 29 2.23 0.48 5.52
CA GLY A 29 2.69 0.09 6.86
C GLY A 29 1.75 -0.91 7.54
N SER A 30 0.44 -0.70 7.42
CA SER A 30 -0.56 -1.60 8.00
C SER A 30 -0.64 -2.93 7.23
N LEU A 31 -0.52 -2.90 5.90
CA LEU A 31 -0.41 -4.12 5.08
C LEU A 31 0.81 -4.97 5.49
N ALA A 32 1.96 -4.33 5.74
CA ALA A 32 3.17 -5.02 6.19
C ALA A 32 3.01 -5.65 7.59
N GLU A 33 2.30 -4.98 8.50
CA GLU A 33 2.00 -5.53 9.83
C GLU A 33 1.09 -6.77 9.73
N ILE A 34 0.05 -6.72 8.90
CA ILE A 34 -0.84 -7.87 8.63
C ILE A 34 -0.03 -9.04 8.07
N ALA A 35 0.84 -8.79 7.08
CA ALA A 35 1.71 -9.81 6.52
C ALA A 35 2.62 -10.45 7.57
N THR A 36 3.15 -9.64 8.50
CA THR A 36 3.99 -10.12 9.62
C THR A 36 3.19 -11.05 10.55
N ILE A 37 1.96 -10.67 10.92
CA ILE A 37 1.09 -11.49 11.79
C ILE A 37 0.73 -12.80 11.10
N ARG A 38 0.42 -12.77 9.80
CA ARG A 38 0.14 -13.99 9.01
C ARG A 38 1.36 -14.90 8.93
N ALA A 39 2.56 -14.35 8.75
CA ALA A 39 3.80 -15.12 8.75
C ALA A 39 4.06 -15.80 10.10
N GLN A 40 3.84 -15.09 11.22
CA GLN A 40 3.93 -15.66 12.56
C GLN A 40 2.91 -16.80 12.79
N ALA A 41 1.68 -16.62 12.29
CA ALA A 41 0.67 -17.66 12.37
C ALA A 41 1.05 -18.92 11.56
N ALA A 42 1.59 -18.72 10.36
CA ALA A 42 2.06 -19.81 9.50
C ALA A 42 3.21 -20.59 10.14
N GLU A 43 4.18 -19.89 10.73
CA GLU A 43 5.28 -20.51 11.50
C GLU A 43 4.73 -21.37 12.65
N LYS A 44 3.77 -20.84 13.42
CA LYS A 44 3.10 -21.58 14.50
C LYS A 44 2.28 -22.79 14.04
N LEU A 45 1.91 -22.86 12.76
CA LEU A 45 1.21 -24.01 12.15
C LEU A 45 2.19 -25.02 11.56
N GLY A 46 3.49 -24.74 11.52
CA GLY A 46 4.50 -25.63 10.95
C GLY A 46 4.78 -25.36 9.48
N GLY A 47 4.28 -24.24 8.96
CA GLY A 47 4.69 -23.74 7.66
C GLY A 47 6.11 -23.17 7.72
N VAL A 48 6.90 -23.44 6.68
CA VAL A 48 8.18 -22.76 6.49
C VAL A 48 7.88 -21.36 5.96
N SER A 49 8.11 -20.33 6.78
CA SER A 49 8.00 -18.94 6.33
C SER A 49 9.15 -18.62 5.39
N THR A 50 8.94 -18.77 4.08
CA THR A 50 9.90 -18.28 3.08
C THR A 50 9.77 -16.76 2.95
N GLY A 51 10.42 -16.05 3.87
CA GLY A 51 11.11 -14.79 3.61
C GLY A 51 10.32 -13.62 2.99
N ILE A 52 9.94 -12.67 3.85
CA ILE A 52 10.30 -11.25 3.77
C ILE A 52 10.36 -10.65 2.35
N GLY A 53 9.23 -10.13 1.87
CA GLY A 53 9.22 -9.15 0.79
C GLY A 53 9.59 -7.76 1.34
N PHE A 54 10.74 -7.22 0.94
CA PHE A 54 11.10 -5.83 1.20
C PHE A 54 9.99 -4.91 0.68
N ILE A 55 9.62 -3.90 1.47
CA ILE A 55 8.75 -2.79 1.08
C ILE A 55 9.35 -2.17 -0.21
N GLY A 56 8.71 -2.39 -1.35
CA GLY A 56 9.19 -1.98 -2.69
C GLY A 56 9.63 -3.11 -3.64
N SER A 57 9.64 -4.36 -3.19
CA SER A 57 9.76 -5.54 -4.06
C SER A 57 8.40 -6.23 -4.21
N PRO A 58 8.05 -6.80 -5.38
CA PRO A 58 6.81 -7.57 -5.57
C PRO A 58 6.63 -8.75 -4.59
N GLY A 59 7.66 -9.10 -3.81
CA GLY A 59 7.71 -10.27 -2.94
C GLY A 59 6.66 -10.29 -1.82
N TRP A 60 6.15 -9.15 -1.35
CA TRP A 60 5.11 -9.15 -0.30
C TRP A 60 3.73 -9.56 -0.86
N ALA A 61 3.45 -9.31 -2.15
CA ALA A 61 2.23 -9.74 -2.83
C ALA A 61 2.28 -11.21 -3.29
N ILE A 62 3.48 -11.71 -3.64
CA ILE A 62 3.67 -13.10 -4.12
C ILE A 62 3.50 -14.12 -2.97
N GLY A 63 3.53 -13.69 -1.71
CA GLY A 63 3.34 -14.58 -0.54
C GLY A 63 1.88 -14.91 -0.19
N ALA A 64 0.88 -14.23 -0.75
CA ALA A 64 -0.52 -14.43 -0.36
C ALA A 64 -1.18 -15.69 -0.97
N GLY A 65 -0.59 -16.26 -2.03
CA GLY A 65 -1.26 -17.28 -2.86
C GLY A 65 -1.00 -18.75 -2.53
N ALA A 66 -0.08 -19.11 -1.63
CA ALA A 66 0.48 -20.47 -1.63
C ALA A 66 0.51 -21.25 -0.28
N ALA A 67 -0.24 -20.86 0.75
CA ALA A 67 -0.14 -21.51 2.08
C ALA A 67 -1.39 -22.29 2.55
N LEU A 68 -2.25 -22.78 1.65
CA LEU A 68 -3.44 -23.59 2.02
C LEU A 68 -3.29 -25.10 1.80
N GLY A 69 -2.10 -25.59 1.44
CA GLY A 69 -1.88 -27.01 1.16
C GLY A 69 -0.80 -27.60 2.04
N LEU A 70 -1.17 -28.64 2.79
CA LEU A 70 -0.35 -29.50 3.67
C LEU A 70 -0.17 -28.97 5.08
N LEU A 71 -0.71 -29.72 6.04
CA LEU A 71 -0.07 -30.05 7.32
C LEU A 71 -0.85 -31.20 7.98
N GLU A 72 -0.50 -32.43 7.59
CA GLU A 72 -0.69 -33.62 8.43
C GLU A 72 0.62 -33.84 9.19
N GLY A 73 0.65 -33.53 10.48
CA GLY A 73 1.83 -33.76 11.31
C GLY A 73 1.79 -33.06 12.66
N ALA A 74 1.50 -33.83 13.70
CA ALA A 74 1.57 -33.57 15.14
C ALA A 74 2.08 -32.18 15.60
N MET A 75 1.21 -31.17 15.60
CA MET A 75 1.38 -29.96 16.40
C MET A 75 0.53 -30.00 17.66
N THR A 76 1.05 -29.46 18.76
CA THR A 76 0.32 -29.35 20.03
C THR A 76 -0.89 -28.43 19.85
N SER A 77 -2.00 -28.77 20.52
CA SER A 77 -3.26 -28.01 20.46
C SER A 77 -3.10 -26.52 20.80
N ALA A 78 -2.10 -26.19 21.64
CA ALA A 78 -1.78 -24.82 22.04
C ALA A 78 -1.19 -23.98 20.89
N ALA A 79 -0.22 -24.49 20.13
CA ALA A 79 0.37 -23.76 19.00
C ALA A 79 -0.67 -23.48 17.90
N ARG A 80 -1.55 -24.46 17.64
CA ARG A 80 -2.69 -24.30 16.73
C ARG A 80 -3.67 -23.22 17.24
N LYS A 81 -3.99 -23.22 18.53
CA LYS A 81 -4.87 -22.20 19.13
C LYS A 81 -4.30 -20.80 18.98
N ASP A 82 -3.01 -20.63 19.29
CA ASP A 82 -2.33 -19.35 19.12
C ASP A 82 -2.30 -18.87 17.66
N ALA A 83 -2.04 -19.77 16.71
CA ALA A 83 -2.07 -19.43 15.29
C ALA A 83 -3.45 -18.96 14.83
N VAL A 84 -4.53 -19.62 15.29
CA VAL A 84 -5.90 -19.19 15.00
C VAL A 84 -6.17 -17.78 15.54
N LEU A 85 -5.70 -17.46 16.75
CA LEU A 85 -5.84 -16.11 17.32
C LEU A 85 -5.08 -15.04 16.49
N LEU A 86 -3.86 -15.37 16.02
CA LEU A 86 -3.10 -14.48 15.14
C LEU A 86 -3.82 -14.25 13.80
N LEU A 87 -4.36 -15.31 13.18
CA LEU A 87 -5.13 -15.19 11.94
C LEU A 87 -6.40 -14.36 12.12
N GLN A 88 -7.10 -14.53 13.25
CA GLN A 88 -8.28 -13.72 13.55
C GLN A 88 -7.91 -12.25 13.68
N ARG A 89 -6.84 -11.93 14.43
CA ARG A 89 -6.33 -10.56 14.56
C ARG A 89 -5.93 -9.97 13.20
N ALA A 90 -5.24 -10.73 12.36
CA ALA A 90 -4.87 -10.29 11.01
C ALA A 90 -6.10 -9.94 10.16
N ARG A 91 -7.19 -10.72 10.26
CA ARG A 91 -8.45 -10.46 9.55
C ARG A 91 -9.15 -9.20 10.05
N GLU A 92 -9.20 -8.99 11.37
CA GLU A 92 -9.77 -7.77 11.96
C GLU A 92 -8.99 -6.53 11.49
N MET A 93 -7.65 -6.63 11.47
CA MET A 93 -6.79 -5.56 10.96
C MET A 93 -7.02 -5.32 9.47
N GLU A 94 -7.10 -6.36 8.65
CA GLU A 94 -7.37 -6.25 7.21
C GLU A 94 -8.65 -5.48 6.92
N GLN A 95 -9.75 -5.75 7.63
CA GLN A 95 -10.99 -5.01 7.47
C GLN A 95 -10.82 -3.50 7.73
N SER A 96 -10.07 -3.14 8.78
CA SER A 96 -9.80 -1.73 9.08
C SER A 96 -8.89 -1.06 8.04
N VAL A 97 -7.93 -1.80 7.48
CA VAL A 97 -7.04 -1.31 6.41
C VAL A 97 -7.80 -1.09 5.12
N LEU A 98 -8.68 -2.02 4.75
CA LEU A 98 -9.52 -1.89 3.55
C LEU A 98 -10.45 -0.67 3.65
N ALA A 99 -11.01 -0.40 4.84
CA ALA A 99 -11.81 0.79 5.09
C ALA A 99 -11.02 2.10 5.05
N ALA A 100 -9.69 2.05 5.25
CA ALA A 100 -8.80 3.21 5.22
C ALA A 100 -8.14 3.43 3.84
N GLY A 101 -8.54 2.67 2.81
CA GLY A 101 -8.05 2.84 1.45
C GLY A 101 -8.36 4.23 0.90
N LEU A 102 -7.45 4.76 0.08
CA LEU A 102 -7.60 6.05 -0.59
C LEU A 102 -7.49 5.87 -2.10
N LEU A 103 -8.33 6.60 -2.84
CA LEU A 103 -8.30 6.61 -4.29
C LEU A 103 -7.22 7.60 -4.76
N PHE A 104 -6.24 7.09 -5.51
CA PHE A 104 -5.17 7.90 -6.09
C PHE A 104 -5.36 8.07 -7.58
N ARG A 105 -5.12 9.26 -8.12
CA ARG A 105 -5.14 9.46 -9.57
C ARG A 105 -3.99 8.69 -10.19
N VAL A 106 -4.17 8.14 -11.39
CA VAL A 106 -3.11 7.32 -12.04
C VAL A 106 -1.79 8.08 -12.20
N GLY A 107 -1.83 9.41 -12.39
CA GLY A 107 -0.63 10.25 -12.46
C GLY A 107 0.13 10.45 -11.13
N GLU A 108 -0.50 10.12 -10.00
CA GLU A 108 0.10 10.22 -8.65
C GLU A 108 0.72 8.88 -8.21
N ILE A 109 0.53 7.82 -9.00
CA ILE A 109 0.96 6.47 -8.66
C ILE A 109 2.35 6.20 -9.25
N ASN A 110 3.31 5.96 -8.36
CA ASN A 110 4.63 5.49 -8.71
C ASN A 110 4.56 4.05 -9.24
N GLY A 111 5.25 3.78 -10.34
CA GLY A 111 5.28 2.47 -10.98
C GLY A 111 4.11 2.18 -11.92
N ILE A 112 3.18 3.13 -12.10
CA ILE A 112 1.99 2.98 -12.96
C ILE A 112 2.33 2.68 -14.43
N ALA A 113 3.52 3.02 -14.90
CA ALA A 113 3.96 2.70 -16.25
C ALA A 113 4.10 1.18 -16.51
N ARG A 114 4.20 0.36 -15.46
CA ARG A 114 4.35 -1.09 -15.56
C ARG A 114 3.03 -1.79 -15.22
N PRO A 115 2.60 -2.80 -16.00
CA PRO A 115 1.36 -3.57 -15.75
C PRO A 115 1.51 -4.57 -14.60
N THR A 116 1.91 -4.08 -13.43
CA THR A 116 2.17 -4.91 -12.24
C THR A 116 1.64 -4.18 -10.99
N PRO A 117 0.34 -4.32 -10.68
CA PRO A 117 -0.30 -3.58 -9.59
C PRO A 117 0.35 -3.76 -8.22
N ALA A 118 0.95 -4.93 -7.96
CA ALA A 118 1.72 -5.20 -6.75
C ALA A 118 2.93 -4.25 -6.55
N GLY A 119 3.43 -3.62 -7.62
CA GLY A 119 4.50 -2.62 -7.57
C GLY A 119 4.02 -1.18 -7.53
N TRP A 120 2.71 -0.93 -7.56
CA TRP A 120 2.15 0.41 -7.56
C TRP A 120 2.10 0.99 -6.15
N THR A 121 2.58 2.22 -6.01
CA THR A 121 2.62 2.92 -4.72
C THR A 121 2.29 4.40 -4.87
N ALA A 122 1.78 5.01 -3.82
CA ALA A 122 1.60 6.46 -3.72
C ALA A 122 2.10 6.95 -2.36
N THR A 123 2.45 8.23 -2.26
CA THR A 123 2.89 8.83 -0.98
C THR A 123 2.06 10.06 -0.69
N VAL A 124 1.48 10.11 0.51
CA VAL A 124 0.76 11.27 1.03
C VAL A 124 1.58 11.87 2.16
N TYR A 125 1.66 13.19 2.22
CA TYR A 125 2.22 13.90 3.36
C TYR A 125 1.08 14.30 4.30
N VAL A 126 1.16 13.81 5.54
CA VAL A 126 0.18 14.10 6.59
C VAL A 126 0.86 14.92 7.66
N ASP A 127 0.17 15.97 8.11
CA ASP A 127 0.61 16.78 9.23
C ASP A 127 0.27 16.08 10.55
N ASP A 128 1.31 15.70 11.29
CA ASP A 128 1.21 15.06 12.61
C ASP A 128 1.48 16.10 13.71
N ARG A 129 0.57 16.18 14.68
CA ARG A 129 0.68 17.13 15.79
C ARG A 129 1.31 16.43 16.98
N VAL A 130 2.57 16.74 17.24
CA VAL A 130 3.33 16.14 18.34
C VAL A 130 3.31 17.06 19.56
N TYR A 131 2.78 16.54 20.66
CA TYR A 131 2.79 17.22 21.95
C TYR A 131 4.16 17.06 22.64
N LEU A 132 4.81 18.18 22.93
CA LEU A 132 6.21 18.22 23.39
C LEU A 132 6.36 18.24 24.91
N LYS A 133 5.30 18.54 25.68
CA LYS A 133 5.38 18.60 27.15
C LYS A 133 5.89 17.33 27.85
N PRO A 134 5.58 16.10 27.39
CA PRO A 134 6.12 14.90 28.03
C PRO A 134 7.58 14.60 27.67
N LEU A 135 8.18 15.32 26.72
CA LEU A 135 9.57 15.11 26.31
C LEU A 135 10.54 15.87 27.21
N ASP A 136 11.65 15.23 27.55
CA ASP A 136 12.74 15.92 28.22
C ASP A 136 13.42 16.95 27.28
N ARG A 137 14.22 17.85 27.85
CA ARG A 137 14.89 18.92 27.09
C ARG A 137 15.79 18.39 25.97
N ARG A 138 16.42 17.22 26.15
CA ARG A 138 17.35 16.62 25.20
C ARG A 138 16.59 15.95 24.05
N GLN A 139 15.52 15.23 24.36
CA GLN A 139 14.60 14.61 23.40
C GLN A 139 13.92 15.67 22.54
N ARG A 140 13.46 16.77 23.15
CA ARG A 140 12.89 17.91 22.41
C ARG A 140 13.89 18.52 21.44
N ALA A 141 15.12 18.82 21.88
CA ALA A 141 16.15 19.37 21.01
C ALA A 141 16.53 18.43 19.86
N GLN A 142 16.60 17.12 20.13
CA GLN A 142 16.84 16.10 19.10
C GLN A 142 15.69 16.03 18.08
N LEU A 143 14.44 16.04 18.55
CA LEU A 143 13.25 16.00 17.68
C LEU A 143 13.17 17.24 16.78
N LEU A 144 13.36 18.43 17.35
CA LEU A 144 13.39 19.68 16.59
C LEU A 144 14.48 19.67 15.52
N SER A 145 15.71 19.30 15.90
CA SER A 145 16.84 19.21 14.98
C SER A 145 16.60 18.20 13.85
N LYS A 146 16.10 17.00 14.17
CA LYS A 146 15.81 15.93 13.21
C LYS A 146 14.81 16.39 12.13
N HIS A 147 13.81 17.18 12.52
CA HIS A 147 12.77 17.66 11.61
C HIS A 147 13.05 19.04 11.02
N ARG A 148 14.27 19.59 11.22
CA ARG A 148 14.66 20.93 10.78
C ARG A 148 13.71 22.02 11.29
N LYS A 149 13.25 21.84 12.52
CA LYS A 149 12.34 22.74 13.23
C LYS A 149 13.09 23.41 14.38
N THR A 150 12.56 24.53 14.84
CA THR A 150 13.13 25.36 15.90
C THR A 150 12.12 25.56 17.02
N GLU A 151 12.55 26.14 18.14
CA GLU A 151 11.64 26.50 19.22
C GLU A 151 10.58 27.53 18.80
N ALA A 152 10.82 28.30 17.73
CA ALA A 152 9.84 29.23 17.17
C ALA A 152 8.69 28.52 16.42
N ASP A 153 8.90 27.27 15.99
CA ASP A 153 7.86 26.45 15.35
C ASP A 153 6.92 25.78 16.36
N VAL A 154 7.19 25.91 17.66
CA VAL A 154 6.38 25.32 18.73
C VAL A 154 5.25 26.27 19.12
N ILE A 155 4.01 25.81 18.95
CA ILE A 155 2.79 26.56 19.29
C ILE A 155 2.03 25.73 20.33
N ASP A 156 1.74 26.32 21.49
CA ASP A 156 1.02 25.66 22.59
C ASP A 156 1.58 24.28 22.97
N HIS A 157 2.91 24.21 23.12
CA HIS A 157 3.66 22.98 23.38
C HIS A 157 3.47 21.88 22.32
N THR A 158 2.99 22.24 21.14
CA THR A 158 2.75 21.34 20.01
C THR A 158 3.60 21.76 18.83
N ILE A 159 4.05 20.80 18.04
CA ILE A 159 4.69 21.03 16.76
C ILE A 159 3.99 20.22 15.68
N VAL A 160 3.88 20.81 14.49
CA VAL A 160 3.39 20.11 13.30
C VAL A 160 4.59 19.53 12.55
N LEU A 161 4.61 18.20 12.44
CA LEU A 161 5.60 17.45 11.69
C LEU A 161 4.94 16.88 10.44
N SER A 162 5.50 17.18 9.27
CA SER A 162 5.08 16.51 8.04
C SER A 162 5.63 15.08 8.03
N LYS A 163 4.75 14.10 7.94
CA LYS A 163 5.08 12.67 7.87
C LYS A 163 4.61 12.12 6.53
N SER A 164 5.50 11.46 5.81
CA SER A 164 5.13 10.71 4.61
C SER A 164 4.50 9.37 5.00
N VAL A 165 3.29 9.11 4.50
CA VAL A 165 2.59 7.83 4.58
C VAL A 165 2.54 7.24 3.18
N MET A 166 3.06 6.01 3.06
CA MET A 166 3.05 5.30 1.78
C MET A 166 1.81 4.41 1.67
N PHE A 167 1.22 4.39 0.49
CA PHE A 167 0.10 3.55 0.11
C PHE A 167 0.53 2.58 -0.98
N ALA A 168 -0.03 1.37 -0.99
CA ALA A 168 0.26 0.32 -1.96
C ALA A 168 -1.00 -0.46 -2.31
N SER A 169 -0.96 -1.25 -3.39
CA SER A 169 -1.96 -2.30 -3.61
C SER A 169 -2.03 -3.23 -2.39
N ASN A 170 -3.11 -3.97 -2.19
CA ASN A 170 -3.19 -5.04 -1.18
C ASN A 170 -2.59 -6.37 -1.68
N GLY A 171 -2.16 -6.44 -2.95
CA GLY A 171 -1.51 -7.61 -3.53
C GLY A 171 -2.47 -8.69 -4.02
N ASP A 172 -3.78 -8.43 -3.94
CA ASP A 172 -4.81 -9.35 -4.41
C ASP A 172 -4.96 -9.27 -5.94
N ASP A 173 -5.64 -10.28 -6.50
CA ASP A 173 -6.02 -10.31 -7.92
C ASP A 173 -7.14 -9.32 -8.24
N PHE A 174 -7.76 -8.68 -7.25
CA PHE A 174 -8.79 -7.66 -7.44
C PHE A 174 -8.23 -6.27 -7.18
N LEU A 175 -8.53 -5.36 -8.10
CA LEU A 175 -8.13 -3.97 -8.04
C LEU A 175 -9.37 -3.08 -8.14
N THR A 176 -9.62 -2.28 -7.12
CA THR A 176 -10.66 -1.25 -7.17
C THR A 176 -10.14 -0.05 -7.96
N VAL A 177 -10.82 0.28 -9.04
CA VAL A 177 -10.45 1.36 -9.97
C VAL A 177 -11.59 2.35 -10.15
N ASP A 178 -11.23 3.61 -10.35
CA ASP A 178 -12.15 4.68 -10.73
C ASP A 178 -12.16 4.84 -12.25
N THR A 179 -13.35 4.75 -12.83
CA THR A 179 -13.58 4.76 -14.29
C THR A 179 -14.55 5.88 -14.66
N ASP A 180 -14.83 6.05 -15.96
CA ASP A 180 -15.84 7.00 -16.43
C ASP A 180 -17.28 6.68 -15.99
N ILE A 181 -17.57 5.42 -15.65
CA ILE A 181 -18.89 5.00 -15.16
C ILE A 181 -18.93 4.82 -13.64
N GLY A 182 -17.85 5.14 -12.93
CA GLY A 182 -17.73 5.08 -11.47
C GLY A 182 -16.68 4.08 -10.97
N VAL A 183 -16.70 3.84 -9.66
CA VAL A 183 -15.77 2.94 -8.97
C VAL A 183 -16.22 1.50 -9.12
N MET A 184 -15.30 0.61 -9.50
CA MET A 184 -15.57 -0.83 -9.64
C MET A 184 -14.33 -1.68 -9.35
N ASP A 185 -14.57 -2.95 -9.06
CA ASP A 185 -13.50 -3.94 -8.90
C ASP A 185 -13.20 -4.63 -10.24
N VAL A 186 -11.93 -4.63 -10.62
CA VAL A 186 -11.41 -5.35 -11.78
C VAL A 186 -10.52 -6.48 -11.31
N ARG A 187 -10.78 -7.69 -11.82
CA ARG A 187 -9.88 -8.81 -11.61
C ARG A 187 -8.68 -8.69 -12.55
N TRP A 188 -7.48 -8.48 -12.03
CA TRP A 188 -6.27 -8.21 -12.82
C TRP A 188 -5.93 -9.36 -13.77
N SER A 189 -6.13 -10.62 -13.36
CA SER A 189 -5.98 -11.79 -14.25
C SER A 189 -6.93 -11.81 -15.46
N SER A 190 -7.98 -10.97 -15.47
CA SER A 190 -8.86 -10.78 -16.63
C SER A 190 -8.38 -9.69 -17.59
N VAL A 191 -7.35 -8.93 -17.23
CA VAL A 191 -6.76 -7.87 -18.06
C VAL A 191 -5.84 -8.51 -19.10
N VAL A 192 -6.20 -8.40 -20.38
CA VAL A 192 -5.41 -8.93 -21.49
C VAL A 192 -4.43 -7.92 -22.05
N SER A 193 -4.69 -6.61 -21.87
CA SER A 193 -3.76 -5.55 -22.25
C SER A 193 -3.88 -4.35 -21.31
N TYR A 194 -2.75 -3.69 -21.10
CA TYR A 194 -2.61 -2.51 -20.27
C TYR A 194 -1.87 -1.43 -21.06
N LEU A 195 -2.47 -0.25 -21.15
CA LEU A 195 -1.82 0.95 -21.65
C LEU A 195 -1.62 1.92 -20.49
N ALA A 196 -0.35 2.24 -20.22
CA ALA A 196 0.02 3.22 -19.20
C ALA A 196 -0.55 4.62 -19.54
N PRO A 197 -0.81 5.47 -18.52
CA PRO A 197 -1.20 6.84 -18.77
C PRO A 197 -0.07 7.56 -19.53
N THR A 198 -0.43 8.32 -20.55
CA THR A 198 0.49 9.19 -21.28
C THR A 198 0.95 10.33 -20.38
N THR A 199 2.14 10.21 -19.82
CA THR A 199 2.85 11.39 -19.33
C THR A 199 3.34 12.15 -20.57
N SER A 200 3.10 13.46 -20.65
CA SER A 200 3.51 14.26 -21.82
C SER A 200 4.97 13.94 -22.19
N PRO A 201 5.30 13.78 -23.49
CA PRO A 201 6.67 13.53 -23.90
C PRO A 201 7.57 14.67 -23.40
N PRO A 202 8.83 14.39 -23.00
CA PRO A 202 9.76 15.42 -22.60
C PRO A 202 9.88 16.48 -23.72
N PRO A 203 9.99 17.77 -23.38
CA PRO A 203 10.09 18.83 -24.38
C PRO A 203 11.27 18.52 -25.32
N LEU A 204 11.02 18.59 -26.63
CA LEU A 204 12.08 18.47 -27.62
C LEU A 204 13.10 19.59 -27.39
N PRO A 205 14.41 19.32 -27.47
CA PRO A 205 15.41 20.37 -27.43
C PRO A 205 15.13 21.39 -28.54
N PRO A 206 15.40 22.69 -28.32
CA PRO A 206 15.24 23.69 -29.37
C PRO A 206 16.06 23.26 -30.59
N GLN A 207 15.42 23.23 -31.76
CA GLN A 207 16.13 22.98 -33.00
C GLN A 207 17.01 24.20 -33.28
N THR A 208 18.32 24.02 -33.09
CA THR A 208 19.37 24.96 -33.49
C THR A 208 19.69 24.81 -34.97
#